data_AF-A0A5S9MAZ1-F1
#
_entry.id   AF-A0A5S9MAZ1-F1
#
_cell.length_a   1.000
_cell.length_b   1.000
_cell.length_c   1.000
_cell.angle_alpha   90.00
_cell.angle_beta   90.00
_cell.angle_gamma   90.00
#
_symmetry.space_group_name_H-M   'P 1'
#
loop_
_entity.id
_entity.type
_entity.pdbx_description
1 polymer ?
#
loop_
_entity_poly.entity_id
_entity_poly.type
_entity_poly.pdbx_seq_one_letter_code
_entity_poly.pdbx_strand_id
1 'polypeptide(L)' 'MTTPSMEDYIEQIYMLIEDKGYARVSDIAEALAVHPSSVTKKMFRS' A
#
# COMPACT_ATOMS: atom_id res chain seq x y z
N MET A 1 4.91 15.93 4.41
CA MET A 1 4.60 14.56 3.95
C MET A 1 3.90 13.86 5.09
N THR A 2 2.59 13.73 5.04
CA THR A 2 1.80 12.95 5.99
C THR A 2 1.98 11.48 5.65
N THR A 3 2.48 10.68 6.59
CA THR A 3 2.52 9.22 6.44
C THR A 3 1.10 8.71 6.27
N PRO A 4 0.78 7.92 5.22
CA PRO A 4 -0.54 7.31 5.08
C PRO A 4 -0.84 6.44 6.30
N SER A 5 -2.09 6.50 6.75
CA SER A 5 -2.61 5.72 7.86
C SER A 5 -2.83 4.28 7.43
N MET A 6 -2.99 3.36 8.39
CA MET A 6 -3.24 1.95 8.08
C MET A 6 -4.51 1.75 7.22
N GLU A 7 -5.51 2.62 7.39
CA GLU A 7 -6.77 2.62 6.63
C GLU A 7 -6.53 2.91 5.14
N ASP A 8 -5.68 3.89 4.80
CA ASP A 8 -5.33 4.18 3.40
C ASP A 8 -4.73 2.96 2.69
N TYR A 9 -3.90 2.16 3.39
CA TYR A 9 -3.36 0.92 2.83
C TYR A 9 -4.46 -0.11 2.56
N ILE A 10 -5.43 -0.25 3.45
CA ILE A 10 -6.55 -1.20 3.29
C ILE A 10 -7.43 -0.77 2.12
N GLU A 11 -7.80 0.52 2.04
CA GLU A 11 -8.56 1.07 0.93
C GLU A 11 -7.85 0.87 -0.40
N GLN A 12 -6.53 1.09 -0.44
CA GLN A 12 -5.76 0.94 -1.66
C GLN A 12 -5.63 -0.52 -2.11
N ILE A 13 -5.48 -1.45 -1.15
CA ILE A 13 -5.51 -2.88 -1.44
C ILE A 13 -6.88 -3.28 -1.99
N TYR A 14 -7.97 -2.80 -1.39
CA TYR A 14 -9.32 -3.09 -1.85
C TYR A 14 -9.56 -2.58 -3.28
N MET A 15 -9.20 -1.33 -3.56
CA MET A 15 -9.31 -0.74 -4.90
C MET A 15 -8.49 -1.52 -5.94
N LEU A 16 -7.26 -1.92 -5.61
CA LEU A 16 -6.41 -2.70 -6.53
C LEU A 16 -6.96 -4.10 -6.79
N ILE A 17 -7.57 -4.73 -5.78
CA ILE A 17 -8.23 -6.04 -5.94
C ILE A 17 -9.50 -5.91 -6.80
N GLU A 18 -10.32 -4.89 -6.59
CA GLU A 18 -11.51 -4.66 -7.41
C GLU A 18 -11.16 -4.32 -8.87
N ASP A 19 -10.10 -3.54 -9.11
CA ASP A 19 -9.70 -3.11 -10.44
C ASP A 19 -8.91 -4.18 -11.22
N LYS A 20 -7.92 -4.81 -10.57
CA LYS A 20 -6.97 -5.73 -11.22
C LYS A 20 -7.15 -7.20 -10.83
N GLY A 21 -7.92 -7.49 -9.78
CA GLY A 21 -8.02 -8.83 -9.18
C GLY A 21 -6.84 -9.18 -8.25
N TYR A 22 -5.87 -8.28 -8.08
CA TYR A 22 -4.69 -8.48 -7.23
C TYR A 22 -4.09 -7.15 -6.79
N ALA A 23 -3.43 -7.14 -5.63
CA ALA A 23 -2.68 -5.98 -5.14
C ALA A 23 -1.21 -6.35 -4.94
N ARG A 24 -0.29 -5.64 -5.63
CA ARG A 24 1.16 -5.77 -5.37
C ARG A 24 1.65 -4.61 -4.51
N VAL A 25 2.70 -4.89 -3.74
CA VAL A 25 3.41 -3.91 -2.90
C VAL A 25 3.88 -2.69 -3.71
N SER A 26 4.32 -2.90 -4.96
CA SER A 26 4.71 -1.81 -5.86
C SER A 26 3.55 -0.90 -6.25
N ASP A 27 2.38 -1.47 -6.58
CA ASP A 27 1.18 -0.71 -6.94
C ASP A 27 0.66 0.10 -5.74
N ILE A 28 0.71 -0.48 -4.53
CA ILE A 28 0.30 0.21 -3.28
C ILE A 28 1.27 1.35 -2.96
N ALA A 29 2.58 1.13 -3.13
CA ALA A 29 3.59 2.14 -2.89
C ALA A 29 3.46 3.33 -3.85
N GLU A 30 3.19 3.06 -5.13
CA GLU A 30 2.95 4.07 -6.16
C GLU A 30 1.67 4.87 -5.86
N ALA A 31 0.57 4.18 -5.55
CA ALA A 31 -0.72 4.81 -5.28
C ALA A 31 -0.71 5.69 -4.02
N LEU A 32 0.02 5.28 -2.98
CA LEU A 32 0.17 6.07 -1.75
C LEU A 32 1.32 7.08 -1.82
N ALA A 33 2.00 7.20 -2.97
CA ALA A 33 3.19 8.03 -3.17
C ALA A 33 4.27 7.84 -2.08
N VAL A 34 4.38 6.61 -1.56
CA VAL A 34 5.35 6.24 -0.53
C VAL A 34 6.50 5.46 -1.13
N HIS A 35 7.68 5.60 -0.52
CA HIS A 35 8.83 4.80 -0.93
C HIS A 35 8.52 3.30 -0.70
N PRO A 36 8.79 2.40 -1.67
CA PRO A 36 8.49 0.97 -1.56
C PRO A 36 9.06 0.32 -0.29
N SER A 37 10.25 0.79 0.13
CA SER A 37 10.90 0.33 1.36
C SER A 37 10.10 0.61 2.63
N SER A 38 9.23 1.62 2.66
CA SER A 38 8.34 1.91 3.80
C SER A 38 7.23 0.88 3.92
N VAL A 39 6.77 0.32 2.80
CA VAL A 39 5.73 -0.72 2.75
C VAL A 39 6.29 -2.05 3.24
N THR A 40 7.49 -2.44 2.79
CA THR A 40 8.17 -3.66 3.29
C THR A 40 8.49 -3.57 4.79
N LYS A 41 8.90 -2.40 5.29
CA LYS A 41 9.22 -2.20 6.71
C LYS A 41 7.98 -2.31 7.61
N LYS A 42 6.79 -1.97 7.09
CA LYS A 42 5.51 -2.08 7.78
C LYS A 42 4.99 -3.51 7.84
N MET A 43 5.18 -4.29 6.78
CA MET A 43 4.58 -5.63 6.67
C MET A 43 5.44 -6.75 7.28
N PHE A 44 6.76 -6.55 7.38
CA PHE A 44 7.69 -7.57 7.89
C PHE A 44 8.03 -7.43 9.38
N ARG A 45 7.74 -6.28 9.99
CA ARG A 45 8.10 -6.01 11.39
C ARG A 45 6.85 -6.00 12.26
N SER A 46 6.20 -7.15 12.35
CA SER A 46 5.30 -7.53 13.44
C SER A 46 5.81 -8.79 14.11
#